data_AF-A0AAV3I7Y1-F1
#
_entry.id   AF-A0AAV3I7Y1-F1
#
_cell.length_a   1.000
_cell.length_b   1.000
_cell.length_c   1.000
_cell.angle_alpha   90.00
_cell.angle_beta   90.00
_cell.angle_gamma   90.00
#
_symmetry.space_group_name_H-M   'P 1'
#
loop_
_entity.id
_entity.type
_entity.pdbx_description
1 polymer ?
#
loop_
_entity_poly.entity_id
_entity_poly.type
_entity_poly.pdbx_seq_one_letter_code
_entity_poly.pdbx_strand_id
1 'polypeptide(L)'
;MNQQTTQQDQTTRKPSRRIPWQHMTKRQRKNRRRINRLAEYWPELFGAENIKPLKAGVIHDMLQDAKARELAIGHGVLRGALTSYIHTTRYLKAIVAGGARYGLNGQPCGEVTEEDKSVASELLKRRLEQMKQKNSQQ
;
A
#
# COMPACT_ATOMS: atom_id res chain seq x y z
N MET A 1 -17.18 -29.52 -49.63
CA MET A 1 -17.88 -28.34 -49.08
C MET A 1 -17.68 -28.38 -47.57
N ASN A 2 -16.66 -27.75 -47.01
CA ASN A 2 -16.43 -26.31 -46.79
C ASN A 2 -16.86 -25.87 -45.37
N GLN A 3 -15.83 -25.39 -44.63
CA GLN A 3 -15.79 -24.44 -43.48
C GLN A 3 -16.31 -24.93 -42.11
N GLN A 4 -15.50 -25.04 -41.03
CA GLN A 4 -14.92 -23.98 -40.13
C GLN A 4 -16.03 -23.34 -39.26
N THR A 5 -16.06 -23.30 -37.92
CA THR A 5 -15.12 -22.89 -36.84
C THR A 5 -15.84 -23.22 -35.49
N THR A 6 -15.19 -23.45 -34.33
CA THR A 6 -15.08 -22.44 -33.24
C THR A 6 -14.42 -23.04 -31.97
N GLN A 7 -13.33 -22.39 -31.59
CA GLN A 7 -12.77 -22.08 -30.24
C GLN A 7 -12.49 -23.15 -29.17
N GLN A 8 -11.18 -23.29 -28.98
CA GLN A 8 -10.40 -23.52 -27.76
C GLN A 8 -10.82 -22.65 -26.56
N ASP A 9 -10.87 -23.23 -25.35
CA ASP A 9 -10.40 -22.61 -24.08
C ASP A 9 -10.21 -23.72 -23.02
N GLN A 10 -9.05 -24.38 -23.01
CA GLN A 10 -7.90 -24.05 -22.15
C GLN A 10 -8.18 -24.03 -20.63
N THR A 11 -8.12 -25.22 -20.05
CA THR A 11 -7.47 -25.51 -18.76
C THR A 11 -8.04 -24.81 -17.52
N THR A 12 -8.80 -25.58 -16.76
CA THR A 12 -9.02 -25.39 -15.32
C THR A 12 -7.67 -25.35 -14.58
N ARG A 13 -7.10 -24.15 -14.38
CA ARG A 13 -5.90 -23.97 -13.53
C ARG A 13 -6.33 -23.98 -12.07
N LYS A 14 -6.06 -25.10 -11.39
CA LYS A 14 -6.17 -25.29 -9.94
C LYS A 14 -5.58 -24.07 -9.19
N PRO A 15 -6.26 -23.53 -8.15
CA PRO A 15 -5.69 -22.45 -7.36
C PRO A 15 -4.46 -22.98 -6.62
N SER A 16 -3.30 -22.41 -6.94
CA SER A 16 -2.02 -22.71 -6.29
C SER A 16 -2.14 -22.53 -4.78
N ARG A 17 -2.17 -23.64 -4.03
CA ARG A 17 -1.95 -23.67 -2.57
C ARG A 17 -0.47 -23.41 -2.26
N ARG A 18 0.04 -22.22 -2.59
CA ARG A 18 1.30 -21.72 -2.03
C ARG A 18 1.03 -20.40 -1.34
N ILE A 19 1.10 -20.44 -0.01
CA ILE A 19 1.02 -19.27 0.85
C ILE A 19 2.11 -18.27 0.40
N PRO A 20 1.77 -17.09 -0.16
CA PRO A 20 2.74 -16.18 -0.82
C PRO A 20 3.82 -15.57 0.09
N TRP A 21 3.81 -15.89 1.39
CA TRP A 21 4.68 -15.25 2.38
C TRP A 21 6.15 -15.73 2.34
N GLN A 22 6.48 -16.80 1.60
CA GLN A 22 7.81 -17.43 1.65
C GLN A 22 8.92 -16.67 0.89
N HIS A 23 8.60 -15.71 0.00
CA HIS A 23 9.62 -14.94 -0.74
C HIS A 23 9.61 -13.44 -0.44
N MET A 24 9.30 -13.05 0.80
CA MET A 24 9.49 -11.66 1.21
C MET A 24 10.97 -11.37 1.50
N THR A 25 11.49 -10.33 0.85
CA THR A 25 12.81 -9.77 1.17
C THR A 25 12.88 -9.36 2.64
N LYS A 26 14.09 -9.37 3.24
CA LYS A 26 14.30 -8.90 4.62
C LYS A 26 13.74 -7.48 4.82
N ARG A 27 13.88 -6.60 3.82
CA ARG A 27 13.32 -5.24 3.81
C ARG A 27 11.80 -5.22 3.88
N GLN A 28 11.11 -6.04 3.07
CA GLN A 28 9.65 -6.12 3.10
C GLN A 28 9.14 -6.66 4.44
N ARG A 29 9.81 -7.65 5.04
CA ARG A 29 9.43 -8.20 6.35
C ARG A 29 9.59 -7.16 7.47
N LYS A 30 10.70 -6.41 7.46
CA LYS A 30 10.94 -5.31 8.40
C LYS A 30 9.90 -4.21 8.25
N ASN A 31 9.54 -3.86 7.00
CA ASN A 31 8.48 -2.88 6.75
C ASN A 31 7.14 -3.36 7.31
N ARG A 32 6.75 -4.61 7.03
CA ARG A 32 5.48 -5.17 7.53
C ARG A 32 5.39 -5.13 9.06
N ARG A 33 6.47 -5.51 9.77
CA ARG A 33 6.50 -5.41 11.25
C ARG A 33 6.30 -3.98 11.74
N ARG A 34 6.90 -2.99 11.07
CA ARG A 34 6.73 -1.58 11.41
C ARG A 34 5.28 -1.13 11.20
N ILE A 35 4.66 -1.49 10.08
CA ILE A 35 3.26 -1.14 9.80
C ILE A 35 2.31 -1.81 10.78
N ASN A 36 2.52 -3.10 11.10
CA ASN A 36 1.73 -3.79 12.11
C ASN A 36 1.81 -3.07 13.47
N ARG A 37 3.02 -2.64 13.86
CA ARG A 37 3.19 -1.85 15.08
C ARG A 37 2.45 -0.50 15.02
N LEU A 38 2.38 0.15 13.85
CA LEU A 38 1.56 1.36 13.71
C LEU A 38 0.06 1.05 13.79
N ALA A 39 -0.38 -0.09 13.26
CA ALA A 39 -1.76 -0.54 13.34
C ALA A 39 -2.22 -0.85 14.77
N GLU A 40 -1.30 -1.24 15.66
CA GLU A 40 -1.60 -1.41 17.10
C GLU A 40 -2.04 -0.09 17.77
N TYR A 41 -1.46 1.04 17.35
CA TYR A 41 -1.78 2.36 17.94
C TYR A 41 -2.85 3.13 17.15
N TRP A 42 -2.91 2.94 15.82
CA TRP A 42 -3.85 3.58 14.91
C TRP A 42 -4.55 2.56 14.01
N PRO A 43 -5.42 1.70 14.58
CA PRO A 43 -6.10 0.64 13.81
C PRO A 43 -6.99 1.19 12.69
N GLU A 44 -7.60 2.37 12.90
CA GLU A 44 -8.48 3.04 11.93
C GLU A 44 -7.78 3.43 10.63
N LEU A 45 -6.48 3.70 10.70
CA LEU A 45 -5.65 4.13 9.57
C LEU A 45 -4.98 2.95 8.86
N PHE A 46 -4.45 1.99 9.62
CA PHE A 46 -3.67 0.88 9.07
C PHE A 46 -4.48 -0.43 9.04
N GLY A 47 -5.59 -0.39 8.30
CA GLY A 47 -6.38 -1.59 8.01
C GLY A 47 -5.61 -2.59 7.12
N ALA A 48 -5.68 -3.88 7.44
CA ALA A 48 -5.07 -4.93 6.63
C ALA A 48 -5.79 -5.10 5.28
N GLU A 49 -7.11 -4.99 5.31
CA GLU A 49 -8.00 -5.23 4.17
C GLU A 49 -8.05 -4.02 3.22
N ASN A 50 -8.42 -2.85 3.74
CA ASN A 50 -8.60 -1.62 2.96
C ASN A 50 -7.56 -0.56 3.30
N ILE A 51 -6.68 -0.27 2.35
CA ILE A 51 -5.70 0.81 2.46
C ILE A 51 -6.41 2.12 2.18
N LYS A 52 -6.52 2.98 3.19
CA LYS A 52 -7.20 4.27 3.08
C LYS A 52 -6.20 5.37 2.67
N PRO A 53 -6.58 6.32 1.78
CA PRO A 53 -5.82 7.54 1.55
C PRO A 53 -5.62 8.32 2.85
N LEU A 54 -4.38 8.63 3.20
CA LEU A 54 -4.11 9.36 4.44
C LEU A 54 -4.21 10.87 4.21
N LYS A 55 -4.60 11.61 5.26
CA LYS A 55 -4.59 13.08 5.28
C LYS A 55 -3.21 13.64 4.91
N ALA A 56 -3.19 14.77 4.18
CA ALA A 56 -1.96 15.55 3.98
C ALA A 56 -1.43 16.00 5.36
N GLY A 57 -0.14 15.77 5.62
CA GLY A 57 0.44 16.09 6.93
C GLY A 57 0.15 15.07 8.05
N VAL A 58 -0.49 13.92 7.75
CA VAL A 58 -0.74 12.84 8.74
C VAL A 58 0.51 12.44 9.54
N ILE A 59 1.70 12.59 8.95
CA ILE A 59 2.96 12.30 9.63
C ILE A 59 3.14 13.20 10.86
N HIS A 60 2.82 14.49 10.72
CA HIS A 60 2.92 15.47 11.79
C HIS A 60 1.90 15.15 12.89
N ASP A 61 0.65 14.91 12.49
CA ASP A 61 -0.43 14.55 13.41
C ASP A 61 -0.06 13.28 14.21
N MET A 62 0.43 12.23 13.53
CA MET A 62 0.87 10.99 14.18
C MET A 62 2.05 11.20 15.12
N LEU A 63 2.99 12.09 14.78
CA LEU A 63 4.12 12.43 15.65
C LEU A 63 3.64 13.16 16.92
N GLN A 64 2.71 14.09 16.78
CA GLN A 64 2.15 14.84 17.89
C GLN A 64 1.34 13.93 18.82
N ASP A 65 0.49 13.07 18.26
CA ASP A 65 -0.29 12.08 19.00
C ASP A 65 0.61 11.04 19.69
N ALA A 66 1.66 10.56 19.01
CA ALA A 66 2.65 9.67 19.61
C ALA A 66 3.37 10.31 20.81
N LYS A 67 3.70 11.60 20.69
CA LYS A 67 4.32 12.37 21.79
C LYS A 67 3.35 12.57 22.94
N ALA A 68 2.09 12.90 22.65
CA ALA A 68 1.05 13.12 23.66
C ALA A 68 0.71 11.85 24.45
N ARG A 69 0.75 10.68 23.80
CA ARG A 69 0.51 9.36 24.42
C ARG A 69 1.78 8.70 24.97
N GLU A 70 2.93 9.38 24.90
CA GLU A 70 4.25 8.86 25.29
C GLU A 70 4.56 7.47 24.70
N LEU A 71 4.20 7.27 23.42
CA LEU A 71 4.39 5.98 22.76
C LEU A 71 5.88 5.64 22.65
N ALA A 72 6.23 4.38 22.87
CA ALA A 72 7.58 3.85 22.71
C ALA A 72 8.04 3.73 21.23
N ILE A 73 7.66 4.67 20.37
CA ILE A 73 8.05 4.74 18.95
C ILE A 73 8.91 5.99 18.73
N GLY A 74 10.17 5.78 18.31
CA GLY A 74 11.03 6.88 17.92
C GLY A 74 10.52 7.60 16.66
N HIS A 75 10.60 8.93 16.65
CA HIS A 75 10.11 9.79 15.56
C HIS A 75 10.65 9.38 14.17
N GLY A 76 11.95 9.06 14.08
CA GLY A 76 12.56 8.60 12.84
C GLY A 76 12.04 7.24 12.37
N VAL A 77 11.68 6.36 13.30
CA VAL A 77 11.07 5.05 12.98
C VAL A 77 9.66 5.24 12.46
N LEU A 78 8.86 6.11 13.09
CA LEU A 78 7.51 6.44 12.66
C LEU A 78 7.52 7.02 11.24
N ARG A 79 8.32 8.08 11.03
CA ARG A 79 8.47 8.71 9.71
C ARG A 79 8.93 7.72 8.66
N GLY A 80 9.98 6.94 8.93
CA GLY A 80 10.51 5.97 7.97
C GLY A 80 9.54 4.82 7.65
N ALA A 81 8.77 4.36 8.64
CA ALA A 81 7.72 3.36 8.44
C ALA A 81 6.61 3.92 7.55
N LEU A 82 6.14 5.14 7.85
CA LEU A 82 5.06 5.78 7.13
C LEU A 82 5.45 6.16 5.70
N THR A 83 6.65 6.71 5.50
CA THR A 83 7.20 6.95 4.15
C THR A 83 7.30 5.64 3.35
N SER A 84 7.66 4.53 4.01
CA SER A 84 7.69 3.23 3.33
C SER A 84 6.29 2.70 3.00
N TYR A 85 5.28 3.03 3.82
CA TYR A 85 3.88 2.68 3.60
C TYR A 85 3.27 3.40 2.40
N ILE A 86 3.42 4.73 2.34
CA ILE A 86 2.86 5.57 1.25
C ILE A 86 3.48 5.25 -0.12
N HIS A 87 4.72 4.73 -0.15
CA HIS A 87 5.37 4.29 -1.38
C HIS A 87 5.05 2.83 -1.76
N THR A 88 4.15 2.15 -1.04
CA THR A 88 3.72 0.81 -1.44
C THR A 88 2.76 0.85 -2.61
N THR A 89 2.82 -0.16 -3.47
CA THR A 89 1.93 -0.31 -4.62
C THR A 89 0.44 -0.30 -4.20
N ARG A 90 0.10 -0.91 -3.06
CA ARG A 90 -1.29 -0.91 -2.55
C ARG A 90 -1.75 0.50 -2.19
N TYR A 91 -0.90 1.30 -1.55
CA TYR A 91 -1.23 2.68 -1.19
C TYR A 91 -1.39 3.57 -2.43
N LEU A 92 -0.44 3.50 -3.38
CA LEU A 92 -0.53 4.29 -4.61
C LEU A 92 -1.80 3.97 -5.40
N LYS A 93 -2.21 2.69 -5.45
CA LYS A 93 -3.50 2.30 -6.04
C LYS A 93 -4.70 2.90 -5.32
N ALA A 94 -4.67 2.99 -4.00
CA ALA A 94 -5.74 3.64 -3.22
C ALA A 94 -5.84 5.15 -3.52
N ILE A 95 -4.70 5.83 -3.66
CA ILE A 95 -4.67 7.24 -4.06
C ILE A 95 -5.20 7.42 -5.48
N VAL A 96 -4.77 6.59 -6.44
CA VAL A 96 -5.26 6.65 -7.83
C VAL A 96 -6.77 6.38 -7.92
N ALA A 97 -7.31 5.49 -7.08
CA ALA A 97 -8.75 5.26 -6.98
C ALA A 97 -9.50 6.50 -6.46
N GLY A 98 -8.82 7.40 -5.75
CA GLY A 98 -9.39 8.64 -5.22
C GLY A 98 -10.23 8.43 -3.96
N GLY A 99 -11.13 9.39 -3.72
CA GLY A 99 -12.05 9.40 -2.58
C GLY A 99 -11.58 10.27 -1.42
N ALA A 100 -12.23 10.09 -0.27
CA ALA A 100 -11.92 10.84 0.94
C ALA A 100 -10.56 10.43 1.53
N ARG A 101 -9.84 11.42 2.06
CA ARG A 101 -8.65 11.19 2.90
C ARG A 101 -9.08 11.01 4.33
N TYR A 102 -8.37 10.18 5.09
CA TYR A 102 -8.71 9.85 6.46
C TYR A 102 -7.65 10.40 7.42
N GLY A 103 -8.13 11.04 8.49
CA GLY A 103 -7.32 11.50 9.62
C GLY A 103 -7.08 10.40 10.65
N LEU A 104 -6.31 10.73 11.69
CA LEU A 104 -5.95 9.82 12.80
C LEU A 104 -7.13 9.11 13.47
N ASN A 105 -8.26 9.79 13.56
CA ASN A 105 -9.51 9.32 14.18
C ASN A 105 -10.43 8.57 13.20
N GLY A 106 -9.95 8.26 11.99
CA GLY A 106 -10.76 7.62 10.95
C GLY A 106 -11.82 8.54 10.35
N GLN A 107 -11.80 9.84 10.64
CA GLN A 107 -12.73 10.79 10.05
C GLN A 107 -12.24 11.26 8.67
N PRO A 108 -13.15 11.47 7.71
CA PRO A 108 -12.81 12.07 6.43
C PRO A 108 -12.28 13.49 6.66
N CYS A 109 -11.09 13.77 6.14
CA CYS A 109 -10.39 15.03 6.28
C CYS A 109 -9.86 15.47 4.91
N GLY A 110 -10.79 15.94 4.08
CA GLY A 110 -10.53 16.35 2.71
C GLY A 110 -10.57 15.18 1.71
N GLU A 111 -10.21 15.48 0.48
CA GLU A 111 -10.28 14.55 -0.64
C GLU A 111 -8.91 14.41 -1.31
N VAL A 112 -8.75 13.33 -2.07
CA VAL A 112 -7.60 13.14 -2.95
C VAL A 112 -7.77 14.02 -4.18
N THR A 113 -6.84 14.94 -4.43
CA THR A 113 -6.92 15.83 -5.59
C THR A 113 -6.47 15.14 -6.87
N GLU A 114 -6.76 15.72 -8.03
CA GLU A 114 -6.31 15.19 -9.32
C GLU A 114 -4.77 15.20 -9.44
N GLU A 115 -4.11 16.19 -8.84
CA GLU A 115 -2.65 16.24 -8.78
C GLU A 115 -2.09 15.07 -7.98
N ASP A 116 -2.70 14.73 -6.85
CA ASP A 116 -2.31 13.56 -6.05
C ASP A 116 -2.46 12.26 -6.84
N LYS A 117 -3.57 12.12 -7.58
CA LYS A 117 -3.80 10.96 -8.45
C LYS A 117 -2.76 10.87 -9.55
N SER A 118 -2.43 11.99 -10.18
CA SER A 118 -1.41 12.07 -11.23
C SER A 118 -0.05 11.63 -10.71
N VAL A 119 0.42 12.24 -9.61
CA VAL A 119 1.70 11.91 -8.96
C VAL A 119 1.71 10.44 -8.52
N ALA A 120 0.63 9.95 -7.92
CA ALA A 120 0.54 8.55 -7.50
C ALA A 120 0.57 7.57 -8.68
N SER A 121 -0.06 7.92 -9.80
CA SER A 121 -0.05 7.15 -11.03
C SER A 121 1.36 7.04 -11.62
N GLU A 122 2.11 8.14 -11.66
CA GLU A 122 3.50 8.13 -12.12
C GLU A 122 4.41 7.29 -11.22
N LEU A 123 4.29 7.47 -9.90
CA LEU A 123 5.03 6.65 -8.92
C LEU A 123 4.68 5.17 -9.03
N LEU A 124 3.41 4.85 -9.29
CA LEU A 124 2.93 3.49 -9.47
C LEU A 124 3.53 2.86 -10.72
N LYS A 125 3.50 3.57 -11.87
CA LYS A 125 4.11 3.13 -13.13
C LYS A 125 5.60 2.80 -12.93
N ARG A 126 6.37 3.77 -12.43
CA ARG A 126 7.81 3.61 -12.14
C ARG A 126 8.08 2.40 -11.25
N ARG A 127 7.24 2.16 -10.25
CA ARG A 127 7.41 1.04 -9.32
C ARG A 127 7.10 -0.31 -9.96
N LEU A 128 6.07 -0.39 -10.79
CA LEU A 128 5.73 -1.60 -11.53
C LEU A 128 6.84 -1.95 -12.54
N GLU A 129 7.40 -0.95 -13.22
CA GLU A 129 8.54 -1.12 -14.11
C GLU A 129 9.78 -1.65 -13.36
N GLN A 130 10.11 -1.06 -12.21
CA GLN A 130 11.20 -1.56 -11.36
C GLN A 130 10.97 -3.00 -10.89
N MET A 131 9.73 -3.39 -10.60
CA MET A 131 9.40 -4.78 -10.24
C MET A 131 9.56 -5.72 -11.43
N LYS A 132 9.10 -5.30 -12.62
CA LYS A 132 9.27 -6.06 -13.87
C LYS A 132 10.75 -6.29 -14.19
N GLN A 133 11.57 -5.24 -14.10
CA GLN A 133 13.02 -5.31 -14.35
C GLN A 133 13.73 -6.24 -13.36
N LYS A 134 13.32 -6.25 -12.08
CA LYS A 134 13.89 -7.18 -11.10
C LYS A 134 13.50 -8.63 -11.36
N ASN A 135 12.29 -8.86 -11.85
CA ASN A 135 11.80 -10.19 -12.16
C ASN A 135 12.38 -10.76 -13.47
N SER A 136 12.83 -9.90 -14.40
CA SER A 136 13.48 -10.32 -15.64
C SER A 136 14.99 -10.55 -15.51
N GLN A 137 15.59 -10.21 -14.37
CA GLN A 137 17.02 -10.37 -14.07
C GLN A 137 17.27 -11.46 -13.01
N GLN A 138 16.26 -12.28 -12.71
CA GLN A 138 16.31 -13.42 -11.78
C GLN A 138 16.11 -14.74 -12.52
#